data_AF-A0ABD3QWM1-F1
#
_entry.id   AF-A0ABD3QWM1-F1
#
_cell.length_a   1.000
_cell.length_b   1.000
_cell.length_c   1.000
_cell.angle_alpha   90.00
_cell.angle_beta   90.00
_cell.angle_gamma   90.00
#
_symmetry.space_group_name_H-M   'P 1'
#
loop_
_entity.id
_entity.type
_entity.pdbx_description
1 polymer ?
#
loop_
_entity_poly.entity_id
_entity_poly.type
_entity_poly.pdbx_seq_one_letter_code
_entity_poly.pdbx_strand_id
1 'polypeptide(L)'
;MTKLSNGDLPQISSISPSCHKLYKTFLRKKKMDTEAIGTPSYNLFLDFLRCPVKHPNIRLDTVDAKTDATSEQRKKEECIKIEKIYSMCHAAVMGVGNFNGRRHCGEEMDRLFLCLNSDYSSS
;
A
#
# COMPACT_ATOMS: atom_id res chain seq x y z
N MET A 1 -9.48 13.88 2.06
CA MET A 1 -10.00 12.88 1.10
C MET A 1 -9.12 12.87 -0.13
N THR A 2 -8.16 11.94 -0.17
CA THR A 2 -7.29 11.74 -1.33
C THR A 2 -8.09 10.98 -2.39
N LYS A 3 -8.53 11.67 -3.44
CA LYS A 3 -9.20 11.03 -4.59
C LYS A 3 -8.14 10.32 -5.42
N LEU A 4 -7.88 9.05 -5.09
CA LEU A 4 -7.00 8.19 -5.87
C LEU A 4 -7.55 8.02 -7.28
N SER A 5 -6.88 8.63 -8.26
CA SER A 5 -7.17 8.49 -9.68
C SER A 5 -6.19 7.50 -10.30
N ASN A 6 -6.54 6.93 -11.46
CA ASN A 6 -5.71 5.92 -12.13
C ASN A 6 -4.29 6.41 -12.49
N GLY A 7 -4.03 7.72 -12.47
CA GLY A 7 -2.70 8.30 -12.70
C GLY A 7 -1.80 8.36 -11.46
N ASP A 8 -2.35 8.16 -10.26
CA ASP A 8 -1.62 8.22 -8.99
C ASP A 8 -1.02 6.85 -8.59
N LEU A 9 -1.28 5.82 -9.39
CA LEU A 9 -0.86 4.45 -9.12
C LEU A 9 0.49 4.13 -9.76
N PRO A 10 1.30 3.27 -9.12
CA PRO A 10 2.59 2.89 -9.66
C PRO A 10 2.37 2.09 -10.95
N GLN A 11 3.22 2.31 -11.96
CA GLN A 11 3.11 1.57 -13.22
C GLN A 11 3.16 0.05 -12.97
N ILE A 12 2.46 -0.73 -13.81
CA ILE A 12 2.44 -2.20 -13.66
C ILE A 12 3.85 -2.82 -13.69
N SER A 13 4.80 -2.16 -14.36
CA SER A 13 6.21 -2.52 -14.45
C SER A 13 6.96 -2.37 -13.13
N SER A 14 6.54 -1.46 -12.25
CA SER A 14 7.11 -1.26 -10.91
C SER A 14 6.43 -2.11 -9.84
N ILE A 15 5.37 -2.85 -10.20
CA ILE A 15 4.68 -3.79 -9.31
C ILE A 15 5.15 -5.22 -9.57
N SER A 16 5.34 -5.99 -8.49
CA SER A 16 5.74 -7.40 -8.59
C SER A 16 4.70 -8.22 -9.39
N PRO A 17 5.11 -9.19 -10.21
CA PRO A 17 4.20 -10.02 -11.00
C PRO A 17 3.09 -10.69 -10.17
N SER A 18 3.41 -11.07 -8.94
CA SER A 18 2.46 -11.64 -7.97
C SER A 18 1.28 -10.72 -7.66
N CYS A 19 1.47 -9.41 -7.81
CA CYS A 19 0.49 -8.37 -7.49
C CYS A 19 -0.27 -7.86 -8.73
N HIS A 20 0.11 -8.27 -9.95
CA HIS A 20 -0.51 -7.80 -11.20
C HIS A 20 -2.01 -8.11 -11.28
N LYS A 21 -2.44 -9.25 -10.76
CA LYS A 21 -3.86 -9.63 -10.74
C LYS A 21 -4.68 -8.67 -9.88
N LEU A 22 -4.19 -8.34 -8.69
CA LEU A 22 -4.83 -7.37 -7.79
C LEU A 22 -4.80 -5.97 -8.39
N TYR A 23 -3.66 -5.56 -8.96
CA TYR A 23 -3.50 -4.27 -9.63
C TYR A 23 -4.49 -4.07 -10.79
N LYS A 24 -4.60 -5.04 -11.71
CA LYS A 24 -5.56 -4.97 -12.82
C LYS A 24 -7.01 -4.92 -12.33
N THR A 25 -7.32 -5.65 -11.26
CA THR A 25 -8.66 -5.64 -10.65
C THR A 25 -8.97 -4.30 -10.00
N PHE A 26 -7.97 -3.72 -9.34
CA PHE A 26 -8.06 -2.39 -8.73
C PHE A 26 -8.23 -1.28 -9.78
N LEU A 27 -7.46 -1.28 -10.87
CA LEU A 27 -7.59 -0.30 -11.97
C LEU A 27 -8.98 -0.26 -12.62
N ARG A 28 -9.71 -1.39 -12.59
CA ARG A 28 -11.09 -1.45 -13.09
C ARG A 28 -12.09 -0.78 -12.15
N LYS A 29 -11.72 -0.54 -10.88
CA LYS A 29 -12.54 0.16 -9.89
C LYS A 29 -12.18 1.66 -9.91
N LYS A 30 -13.12 2.49 -10.36
CA LYS A 30 -12.91 3.94 -10.54
C LYS A 30 -12.86 4.77 -9.26
N LYS A 31 -13.41 4.28 -8.15
CA LYS A 31 -13.53 5.02 -6.89
C LYS A 31 -13.42 4.10 -5.72
N MET A 32 -12.79 4.62 -4.68
CA MET A 32 -12.65 3.93 -3.44
C MET A 32 -12.94 4.81 -2.25
N ASP A 33 -13.67 4.25 -1.31
CA ASP A 33 -13.93 4.84 -0.01
C ASP A 33 -12.99 4.17 1.02
N THR A 34 -12.06 4.96 1.56
CA THR A 34 -11.09 4.53 2.58
C THR A 34 -11.67 4.52 3.99
N GLU A 35 -12.92 4.97 4.17
CA GLU A 35 -13.62 4.94 5.46
C GLU A 35 -14.61 3.76 5.56
N ALA A 36 -14.95 3.15 4.42
CA ALA A 36 -15.84 1.99 4.34
C ALA A 36 -15.12 0.65 4.67
N ILE A 37 -14.51 0.59 5.85
CA ILE A 37 -13.78 -0.59 6.37
C ILE A 37 -14.68 -1.82 6.34
N GLY A 38 -14.13 -2.94 5.87
CA GLY A 38 -14.85 -4.22 5.76
C GLY A 38 -15.68 -4.39 4.48
N THR A 39 -15.80 -3.37 3.63
CA THR A 39 -16.46 -3.55 2.32
C THR A 39 -15.59 -4.35 1.33
N PRO A 40 -16.18 -5.05 0.35
CA PRO A 40 -15.41 -5.81 -0.64
C PRO A 40 -14.45 -4.96 -1.45
N SER A 41 -14.84 -3.71 -1.74
CA SER A 41 -13.94 -2.77 -2.40
C SER A 41 -12.77 -2.46 -1.47
N TYR A 42 -13.01 -2.03 -0.24
CA TYR A 42 -11.97 -1.73 0.77
C TYR A 42 -10.93 -2.85 0.91
N ASN A 43 -11.40 -4.09 1.05
CA ASN A 43 -10.54 -5.26 1.18
C ASN A 43 -9.66 -5.46 -0.06
N LEU A 44 -10.19 -5.25 -1.27
CA LEU A 44 -9.42 -5.36 -2.51
C LEU A 44 -8.25 -4.38 -2.57
N PHE A 45 -8.42 -3.15 -2.10
CA PHE A 45 -7.32 -2.18 -2.07
C PHE A 45 -6.34 -2.46 -0.97
N LEU A 46 -6.82 -2.89 0.19
CA LEU A 46 -5.93 -3.35 1.24
C LEU A 46 -5.04 -4.49 0.74
N ASP A 47 -5.61 -5.47 0.06
CA ASP A 47 -4.85 -6.57 -0.55
C ASP A 47 -3.88 -6.04 -1.61
N PHE A 48 -4.31 -5.08 -2.42
CA PHE A 48 -3.45 -4.41 -3.39
C PHE A 48 -2.26 -3.70 -2.73
N LEU A 49 -2.45 -2.95 -1.63
CA LEU A 49 -1.38 -2.26 -0.91
C LEU A 49 -0.46 -3.21 -0.15
N ARG A 50 -0.99 -4.30 0.41
CA ARG A 50 -0.19 -5.31 1.13
C ARG A 50 0.66 -6.14 0.18
N CYS A 51 0.21 -6.35 -1.05
CA CYS A 51 0.92 -7.19 -2.00
C CYS A 51 2.36 -6.72 -2.30
N PRO A 52 2.64 -5.45 -2.67
CA PRO A 52 4.01 -4.97 -2.89
C PRO A 52 4.85 -4.95 -1.62
N VAL A 53 4.25 -4.84 -0.42
CA VAL A 53 4.97 -4.99 0.86
C VAL A 53 5.47 -6.42 1.04
N LYS A 54 4.63 -7.42 0.72
CA LYS A 54 4.94 -8.85 0.81
C LYS A 54 5.84 -9.34 -0.32
N HIS A 55 5.62 -8.83 -1.52
CA HIS A 55 6.30 -9.16 -2.75
C HIS A 55 6.91 -7.87 -3.33
N PRO A 56 8.01 -7.37 -2.74
CA PRO A 56 8.69 -6.21 -3.30
C PRO A 56 9.18 -6.57 -4.72
N ASN A 57 9.01 -5.63 -5.65
CA ASN A 57 9.49 -5.79 -7.02
C ASN A 57 11.00 -5.54 -7.09
N ILE A 58 11.77 -6.38 -6.39
CA ILE A 58 13.22 -6.36 -6.45
C ILE A 58 13.59 -6.96 -7.80
N ARG A 59 13.92 -6.11 -8.77
CA ARG A 59 14.62 -6.55 -9.98
C ARG A 59 16.00 -7.04 -9.56
N LEU A 60 16.13 -8.36 -9.38
CA LEU A 60 17.41 -9.00 -9.07
C LEU A 60 18.39 -8.93 -10.26
N ASP A 61 17.97 -8.41 -11.42
CA ASP A 61 18.72 -8.52 -12.67
C ASP A 61 19.59 -7.31 -13.02
N THR A 62 19.49 -6.18 -12.32
CA THR A 62 20.39 -5.04 -12.53
C THR A 62 21.47 -5.01 -11.47
N VAL A 63 22.51 -5.80 -11.75
CA VAL A 63 23.84 -5.71 -11.15
C VAL A 63 24.52 -4.41 -11.61
N ASP A 64 23.92 -3.26 -11.34
CA ASP A 64 24.63 -1.97 -11.36
C ASP A 64 24.78 -1.53 -9.91
N ALA A 65 25.86 -2.04 -9.33
CA ALA A 65 26.36 -1.72 -8.01
C ALA A 65 26.66 -0.22 -7.91
N LYS A 66 25.65 0.64 -7.66
CA LYS A 66 25.80 1.99 -7.07
C LYS A 66 24.51 2.80 -6.85
N THR A 67 23.32 2.20 -6.87
CA THR A 67 22.13 2.89 -6.31
C THR A 67 21.79 2.24 -4.98
N ASP A 68 22.24 2.88 -3.90
CA ASP A 68 21.98 2.65 -2.48
C ASP A 68 20.98 1.51 -2.14
N ALA A 69 21.44 0.26 -2.17
CA ALA A 69 20.69 -0.91 -1.70
C ALA A 69 20.18 -0.71 -0.25
N THR A 70 20.85 0.15 0.52
CA THR A 70 20.46 0.61 1.85
C THR A 70 19.19 1.47 1.88
N SER A 71 18.94 2.29 0.86
CA SER A 71 17.80 3.23 0.84
C SER A 71 16.47 2.55 0.52
N GLU A 72 16.44 1.71 -0.52
CA GLU A 72 15.28 0.89 -0.90
C GLU A 72 14.91 -0.12 0.20
N GLN A 73 15.92 -0.71 0.83
CA GLN A 73 15.71 -1.62 1.95
C GLN A 73 15.14 -0.91 3.18
N ARG A 74 15.65 0.28 3.54
CA ARG A 74 15.10 1.09 4.65
C ARG A 74 13.67 1.52 4.40
N LYS A 75 13.36 1.95 3.17
CA LYS A 75 12.01 2.34 2.76
C LYS A 75 11.05 1.16 2.81
N LYS A 76 11.48 -0.03 2.40
CA LYS A 76 10.70 -1.27 2.55
C LYS A 76 10.41 -1.55 4.03
N GLU A 77 11.41 -1.47 4.90
CA GLU A 77 11.22 -1.66 6.34
C GLU A 77 10.25 -0.63 6.94
N GLU A 78 10.27 0.61 6.45
CA GLU A 78 9.32 1.65 6.83
C GLU A 78 7.89 1.32 6.37
N CYS A 79 7.70 0.91 5.11
CA CYS A 79 6.38 0.49 4.62
C CYS A 79 5.85 -0.74 5.37
N ILE A 80 6.72 -1.68 5.75
CA ILE A 80 6.33 -2.83 6.60
C ILE A 80 5.86 -2.36 7.97
N LYS A 81 6.53 -1.36 8.58
CA LYS A 81 6.08 -0.79 9.87
C LYS A 81 4.72 -0.12 9.72
N ILE A 82 4.51 0.65 8.66
CA ILE A 82 3.24 1.33 8.39
C ILE A 82 2.12 0.29 8.15
N GLU A 83 2.39 -0.76 7.39
CA GLU A 83 1.45 -1.86 7.14
C GLU A 83 1.03 -2.56 8.45
N LYS A 84 1.97 -2.77 9.37
CA LYS A 84 1.67 -3.32 10.70
C LYS A 84 0.76 -2.40 11.52
N ILE A 85 1.06 -1.09 11.55
CA ILE A 85 0.24 -0.10 12.25
C ILE A 85 -1.18 -0.08 11.68
N TYR A 86 -1.29 -0.05 10.35
CA TYR A 86 -2.57 -0.16 9.68
C TYR A 86 -3.30 -1.46 10.05
N SER A 87 -2.59 -2.60 10.04
CA SER A 87 -3.16 -3.90 10.39
C SER A 87 -3.70 -3.94 11.83
N MET A 88 -3.01 -3.30 12.77
CA MET A 88 -3.49 -3.15 14.15
C MET A 88 -4.74 -2.28 14.23
N CYS A 89 -4.76 -1.15 13.51
CA CYS A 89 -5.95 -0.30 13.41
C CYS A 89 -7.14 -1.07 12.82
N HIS A 90 -6.92 -1.76 11.70
CA HIS A 90 -7.93 -2.55 11.02
C HIS A 90 -8.50 -3.65 11.93
N ALA A 91 -7.62 -4.34 12.67
CA ALA A 91 -8.04 -5.33 13.66
C ALA A 91 -8.93 -4.71 14.75
N ALA A 92 -8.60 -3.51 15.23
CA ALA A 92 -9.39 -2.82 16.22
C ALA A 92 -10.76 -2.37 15.70
N VAL A 93 -10.82 -1.79 14.49
CA VAL A 93 -12.10 -1.39 13.86
C VAL A 93 -13.00 -2.59 13.60
N MET A 94 -12.41 -3.74 13.22
CA MET A 94 -13.14 -5.00 13.04
C MET A 94 -13.53 -5.69 14.36
N GLY A 95 -13.22 -5.09 15.51
CA GLY A 95 -13.57 -5.62 16.84
C GLY A 95 -12.71 -6.81 17.29
N VAL A 96 -11.61 -7.11 16.61
CA VAL A 96 -10.68 -8.22 16.92
C VAL A 96 -9.37 -7.75 17.55
N GLY A 97 -9.27 -6.47 17.95
CA GLY A 97 -8.08 -5.89 18.56
C GLY A 97 -8.36 -4.57 19.29
N ASN A 98 -7.32 -3.92 19.79
CA ASN A 98 -7.40 -2.60 20.40
C ASN A 98 -6.37 -1.67 19.77
N PHE A 99 -6.81 -0.51 19.28
CA PHE A 99 -5.96 0.50 18.65
C PHE A 99 -6.46 1.90 19.02
N ASN A 100 -6.01 2.39 20.17
CA ASN A 100 -6.22 3.76 20.67
C ASN A 100 -7.68 4.28 20.61
N GLY A 101 -8.68 3.39 20.68
CA GLY A 101 -10.10 3.77 20.59
C GLY A 101 -10.53 4.38 19.25
N ARG A 102 -9.72 4.29 18.18
CA ARG A 102 -10.05 4.82 16.86
C ARG A 102 -11.13 3.97 16.16
N ARG A 103 -12.00 4.64 15.40
CA ARG A 103 -13.10 4.01 14.64
C ARG A 103 -12.85 3.94 13.13
N HIS A 104 -11.75 4.51 12.65
CA HIS A 104 -11.35 4.54 11.25
C HIS A 104 -9.83 4.44 11.12
N CYS A 105 -9.36 3.92 9.99
CA CYS A 105 -7.94 3.68 9.69
C CYS A 105 -7.46 4.39 8.41
N GLY A 106 -8.18 5.44 8.00
CA GLY A 106 -7.89 6.17 6.76
C GLY A 106 -6.49 6.79 6.75
N GLU A 107 -6.03 7.35 7.87
CA GLU A 107 -4.69 7.96 7.98
C GLU A 107 -3.57 6.93 7.77
N GLU A 108 -3.69 5.76 8.40
CA GLU A 108 -2.72 4.68 8.26
C GLU A 108 -2.72 4.10 6.84
N MET A 109 -3.90 4.06 6.20
CA MET A 109 -4.04 3.61 4.83
C MET A 109 -3.42 4.60 3.83
N ASP A 110 -3.65 5.90 4.02
CA ASP A 110 -3.03 6.96 3.21
C ASP A 110 -1.50 6.93 3.36
N ARG A 111 -0.98 6.76 4.58
CA ARG A 111 0.46 6.59 4.81
C ARG A 111 1.02 5.36 4.11
N LEU A 112 0.31 4.24 4.14
CA LEU A 112 0.72 3.02 3.45
C LEU A 112 0.76 3.24 1.93
N PHE A 113 -0.24 3.93 1.40
CA PHE A 113 -0.30 4.30 -0.01
C PHE A 113 0.88 5.20 -0.40
N LEU A 114 1.16 6.26 0.37
CA LEU A 114 2.28 7.17 0.12
C LEU A 114 3.64 6.47 0.21
N CYS A 115 3.80 5.53 1.15
CA CYS A 115 5.05 4.77 1.29
C CYS A 115 5.35 3.93 0.04
N LEU A 116 4.30 3.33 -0.54
CA LEU A 116 4.39 2.55 -1.77
C LEU A 116 4.54 3.43 -3.02
N ASN A 117 4.08 4.68 -2.96
CA ASN A 117 4.10 5.67 -4.04
C ASN A 117 4.94 6.88 -3.65
N SER A 118 6.23 6.67 -3.43
CA SER A 118 7.17 7.75 -3.06
C SER A 118 7.38 8.81 -4.14
N ASP A 119 7.02 8.54 -5.40
CA ASP A 119 7.00 9.55 -6.48
C ASP A 119 5.94 10.65 -6.24
N TYR A 120 5.05 10.46 -5.25
CA TYR A 120 3.99 11.41 -4.90
C TYR A 120 4.44 12.55 -3.97
N SER A 121 5.70 12.56 -3.54
CA SER A 121 6.22 13.56 -2.59
C SER A 121 6.85 14.80 -3.26
N SER A 122 6.62 15.02 -4.56
CA SER A 122 7.07 16.22 -5.28
C SER A 122 5.95 16.80 -6.15
N SER A 123 4.99 17.48 -5.53
CA SER A 123 4.15 18.50 -6.17
C SER A 123 3.69 19.51 -5.13
#